data_AF-A0A8I6XXJ1-F1
#
_entry.id   AF-A0A8I6XXJ1-F1
#
_cell.length_a   1.000
_cell.length_b   1.000
_cell.length_c   1.000
_cell.angle_alpha   90.00
_cell.angle_beta   90.00
_cell.angle_gamma   90.00
#
_symmetry.space_group_name_H-M   'P 1'
#
loop_
_entity.id
_entity.type
_entity.pdbx_description
1 polymer ?
#
loop_
_entity_poly.entity_id
_entity_poly.type
_entity_poly.pdbx_seq_one_letter_code
_entity_poly.pdbx_strand_id
1 'polypeptide(L)'
;MPVLPWLSPLWKAPLPLKIKIFVWQLLRDRLPSGTEVLKRHGPGNGTCPLCHVPETGTHILFSCVVAQALWCFVREDLGPEWEAHDLAEFLQVRATQVGRKR
;
A
#
# COMPACT_ATOMS: atom_id res chain seq x y z
N MET A 1 18.55 -11.52 9.53
CA MET A 1 17.23 -10.93 9.20
C MET A 1 16.61 -11.76 8.09
N PRO A 2 15.47 -12.44 8.30
CA PRO A 2 14.89 -13.23 7.23
C PRO A 2 14.46 -12.28 6.11
N VAL A 3 14.86 -12.61 4.88
CA VAL A 3 14.43 -11.89 3.69
C VAL A 3 12.93 -12.10 3.59
N LEU A 4 12.16 -11.05 3.84
CA LEU A 4 10.71 -11.11 3.73
C LEU A 4 10.37 -11.52 2.27
N PRO A 5 9.60 -12.61 2.04
CA PRO A 5 9.40 -13.20 0.71
C PRO A 5 8.96 -12.22 -0.39
N TRP A 6 8.31 -11.13 -0.01
CA TRP A 6 7.77 -10.08 -0.90
C TRP A 6 8.77 -8.98 -1.30
N LEU A 7 9.97 -8.92 -0.72
CA LEU A 7 10.98 -7.94 -1.14
C LEU A 7 11.49 -8.21 -2.56
N SER A 8 11.59 -9.49 -2.96
CA SER A 8 12.04 -9.89 -4.30
C SER A 8 11.06 -9.44 -5.40
N PRO A 9 9.74 -9.65 -5.29
CA PRO A 9 8.74 -9.08 -6.21
C PRO A 9 8.80 -7.56 -6.37
N LEU A 10 8.94 -6.81 -5.26
CA LEU A 10 8.93 -5.34 -5.29
C LEU A 10 10.03 -4.76 -6.18
N TRP A 11 11.26 -5.27 -6.04
CA TRP A 11 12.40 -4.75 -6.79
C TRP A 11 12.40 -5.20 -8.24
N LYS A 12 11.79 -6.36 -8.54
CA LYS A 12 11.61 -6.88 -9.91
C LYS A 12 10.47 -6.21 -10.68
N ALA A 13 9.48 -5.64 -9.99
CA ALA A 13 8.37 -4.97 -10.65
C ALA A 13 8.85 -3.78 -11.52
N PRO A 14 8.28 -3.56 -12.71
CA PRO A 14 8.58 -2.43 -13.59
C PRO A 14 7.91 -1.14 -13.09
N LEU A 15 8.16 -0.78 -11.84
CA LEU A 15 7.63 0.42 -11.19
C LEU A 15 8.70 1.50 -11.08
N PRO A 16 8.32 2.80 -11.14
CA PRO A 16 9.23 3.89 -10.82
C PRO A 16 9.85 3.71 -9.43
N LEU A 17 11.13 4.07 -9.28
CA LEU A 17 11.88 3.90 -8.03
C LEU A 17 11.18 4.56 -6.83
N LYS A 18 10.55 5.73 -7.04
CA LYS A 18 9.77 6.43 -6.01
C LYS A 18 8.65 5.55 -5.43
N ILE A 19 7.94 4.81 -6.27
CA ILE A 19 6.88 3.87 -5.85
C ILE A 19 7.51 2.69 -5.09
N LYS A 20 8.63 2.16 -5.58
CA LYS A 20 9.34 1.06 -4.90
C LYS A 20 9.78 1.45 -3.48
N ILE A 21 10.36 2.64 -3.33
CA ILE A 21 10.79 3.17 -2.03
C ILE A 21 9.58 3.38 -1.11
N PHE A 22 8.49 3.96 -1.61
CA PHE A 22 7.27 4.15 -0.84
C PHE A 22 6.71 2.82 -0.31
N VAL A 23 6.59 1.81 -1.17
CA VAL A 23 6.13 0.48 -0.76
C VAL A 23 7.11 -0.18 0.21
N TRP A 24 8.41 -0.01 0.01
CA TRP A 24 9.42 -0.52 0.95
C TRP A 24 9.31 0.13 2.34
N GLN A 25 8.99 1.43 2.41
CA GLN A 25 8.72 2.12 3.67
C GLN A 25 7.44 1.61 4.33
N LEU A 26 6.38 1.43 3.54
CA LEU A 26 5.12 0.83 3.99
C LEU A 26 5.33 -0.54 4.63
N LEU A 27 6.09 -1.43 3.97
CA LEU A 27 6.40 -2.78 4.44
C LEU A 27 7.23 -2.84 5.73
N ARG A 28 7.80 -1.72 6.14
CA ARG A 28 8.66 -1.61 7.33
C ARG A 28 8.03 -0.73 8.40
N ASP A 29 6.75 -0.43 8.27
CA ASP A 29 6.00 0.46 9.15
C ASP A 29 6.73 1.80 9.35
N ARG A 30 7.32 2.31 8.25
CA ARG A 30 8.06 3.58 8.23
C ARG A 30 7.20 4.76 7.77
N LEU A 31 6.00 4.51 7.25
CA LEU A 31 5.04 5.57 6.98
C LEU A 31 4.47 6.11 8.29
N PRO A 32 4.15 7.41 8.36
CA PRO A 32 3.61 8.04 9.56
C PRO A 32 2.10 7.75 9.69
N SER A 33 1.71 6.47 9.72
CA SER A 33 0.33 6.09 10.03
C SER A 33 0.03 6.34 11.51
N GLY A 34 -1.23 6.56 11.86
CA GLY A 34 -1.63 6.80 13.25
C GLY A 34 -1.03 5.79 14.24
N THR A 35 -1.07 4.50 13.92
CA THR A 35 -0.47 3.45 14.78
C THR A 35 1.03 3.63 14.97
N GLU A 36 1.77 3.99 13.91
CA GLU A 36 3.22 4.17 13.97
C GLU A 36 3.64 5.50 14.61
N VAL A 37 2.84 6.55 14.45
CA VAL A 37 3.01 7.81 15.18
C VAL A 37 2.83 7.58 16.67
N LEU A 38 1.73 6.92 17.08
CA LEU A 38 1.45 6.62 18.49
C LEU A 38 2.55 5.76 19.11
N LYS A 39 2.98 4.70 18.41
CA LYS A 39 4.06 3.80 18.84
C LYS A 39 5.39 4.52 19.08
N ARG A 40 5.60 5.67 18.45
CA ARG A 40 6.80 6.51 18.60
C ARG A 40 6.57 7.72 19.52
N HIS A 41 5.53 7.66 20.35
CA HIS A 41 5.15 8.73 21.29
C HIS A 41 4.81 10.07 20.59
N GLY A 42 4.39 10.01 19.34
CA GLY A 42 3.84 11.16 18.62
C GLY A 42 2.39 11.48 19.05
N PRO A 43 1.83 12.57 18.54
CA PRO A 43 0.47 13.01 18.89
C PRO A 43 -0.60 12.07 18.32
N GLY A 44 -1.78 12.10 18.94
CA GLY A 44 -2.96 11.35 18.50
C GLY A 44 -3.21 10.07 19.30
N ASN A 45 -4.21 9.29 18.88
CA ASN A 45 -4.67 8.07 19.54
C ASN A 45 -4.47 6.81 18.68
N GLY A 46 -3.80 6.95 17.53
CA GLY A 46 -3.51 5.87 16.60
C GLY A 46 -4.70 5.39 15.77
N THR A 47 -5.83 6.08 15.78
CA THR A 47 -7.00 5.73 14.97
C THR A 47 -7.15 6.62 13.74
N CYS A 48 -7.81 6.09 12.72
CA CYS A 48 -8.07 6.79 11.47
C CYS A 48 -9.10 7.89 11.73
N PRO A 49 -8.86 9.14 11.28
CA PRO A 49 -9.79 10.23 11.50
C PRO A 49 -11.10 10.07 10.70
N LEU A 50 -11.13 9.17 9.71
CA LEU A 50 -12.26 8.98 8.79
C LEU A 50 -13.22 7.87 9.24
N CYS A 51 -12.71 6.83 9.89
CA CYS A 51 -13.52 5.66 10.27
C CYS A 51 -13.22 5.10 11.67
N HIS A 52 -12.35 5.78 12.44
CA HIS A 52 -12.12 5.55 13.87
C HIS A 52 -11.58 4.16 14.28
N VAL A 53 -11.10 3.36 13.34
CA VAL A 53 -10.36 2.10 13.60
C VAL A 53 -8.83 2.35 13.62
N PRO A 54 -7.99 1.43 14.11
CA PRO A 54 -6.54 1.60 14.08
C PRO A 54 -5.99 1.94 12.68
N GLU A 55 -5.25 3.04 12.57
CA GLU A 55 -4.71 3.54 11.30
C GLU A 55 -3.32 2.96 11.02
N THR A 56 -3.29 1.82 10.33
CA THR A 56 -2.05 1.24 9.78
C THR A 56 -1.78 1.74 8.36
N GLY A 57 -0.57 1.54 7.85
CA GLY A 57 -0.29 1.84 6.43
C GLY A 57 -1.16 1.04 5.45
N THR A 58 -1.48 -0.22 5.79
CA THR A 58 -2.43 -1.03 5.00
C THR A 58 -3.85 -0.48 5.06
N HIS A 59 -4.29 0.00 6.23
CA HIS A 59 -5.57 0.66 6.38
C HIS A 59 -5.67 1.91 5.49
N ILE A 60 -4.67 2.79 5.55
CA ILE A 60 -4.63 4.03 4.75
C ILE A 60 -4.76 3.74 3.24
N LEU A 61 -4.14 2.68 2.75
CA LEU A 61 -4.04 2.41 1.32
C LEU A 61 -5.13 1.49 0.77
N PHE A 62 -5.74 0.64 1.59
CA PHE A 62 -6.61 -0.43 1.07
C PHE A 62 -7.91 -0.61 1.86
N SER A 63 -7.86 -0.50 3.20
CA SER A 63 -9.01 -0.89 4.04
C SER A 63 -9.85 0.28 4.54
N CYS A 64 -9.35 1.51 4.46
CA CYS A 64 -10.11 2.70 4.81
C CYS A 64 -11.28 2.88 3.83
N VAL A 65 -12.43 3.34 4.32
CA VAL A 65 -13.61 3.63 3.49
C VAL A 65 -13.29 4.57 2.33
N VAL A 66 -12.41 5.56 2.56
CA VAL A 66 -11.97 6.48 1.50
C VAL A 66 -11.02 5.81 0.53
N ALA A 67 -10.14 4.91 1.00
CA ALA A 67 -9.27 4.13 0.13
C ALA A 67 -10.07 3.20 -0.79
N GLN A 68 -11.08 2.52 -0.24
CA GLN A 68 -11.99 1.67 -1.01
C GLN A 68 -12.74 2.48 -2.07
N ALA A 69 -13.26 3.66 -1.72
CA ALA A 69 -13.91 4.54 -2.68
C ALA A 69 -12.95 4.97 -3.81
N LEU A 70 -11.70 5.30 -3.47
CA LEU A 70 -10.68 5.66 -4.46
C LEU A 70 -10.37 4.48 -5.41
N TRP A 71 -10.26 3.26 -4.88
CA TRP A 71 -10.07 2.07 -5.71
C TRP A 71 -11.28 1.77 -6.59
N CYS A 72 -12.51 2.05 -6.14
CA CYS A 72 -13.70 1.98 -6.99
C CYS A 72 -13.59 2.93 -8.19
N PHE A 73 -13.18 4.18 -7.97
CA PHE A 73 -12.97 5.13 -9.07
C PHE A 73 -11.85 4.67 -10.02
N VAL A 74 -10.75 4.15 -9.48
CA VAL A 74 -9.65 3.60 -10.30
C VAL A 74 -10.15 2.44 -11.18
N ARG A 75 -10.97 1.53 -10.62
CA ARG A 75 -11.58 0.44 -11.39
C ARG A 75 -12.47 0.98 -12.51
N GLU A 76 -13.29 1.98 -12.23
CA GLU A 76 -14.23 2.55 -13.19
C GLU A 76 -13.51 3.27 -14.35
N ASP A 77 -12.47 4.05 -14.04
CA ASP A 77 -11.76 4.86 -15.03
C ASP A 77 -10.66 4.10 -15.79
N LEU A 78 -9.96 3.18 -15.10
CA LEU A 78 -8.78 2.50 -15.65
C LEU A 78 -8.99 1.00 -15.88
N GLY A 79 -10.06 0.41 -15.35
CA GLY A 79 -10.34 -1.02 -15.43
C GLY A 79 -9.95 -1.80 -14.16
N PRO A 80 -10.53 -3.00 -13.96
CA PRO A 80 -10.35 -3.81 -12.76
C PRO A 80 -8.91 -4.29 -12.55
N GLU A 81 -8.07 -4.32 -13.59
CA GLU A 81 -6.65 -4.68 -13.46
C GLU A 81 -5.80 -3.62 -12.75
N TRP A 82 -6.35 -2.42 -12.56
CA TRP A 82 -5.69 -1.34 -11.81
C TRP A 82 -6.14 -1.25 -10.36
N GLU A 83 -7.20 -1.96 -9.98
CA GLU A 83 -7.64 -2.07 -8.59
C GLU A 83 -6.63 -2.88 -7.75
N ALA A 84 -6.55 -2.57 -6.46
CA ALA A 84 -5.77 -3.35 -5.51
C ALA A 84 -6.46 -3.36 -4.14
N HIS A 85 -6.57 -4.55 -3.54
CA HIS A 85 -7.20 -4.73 -2.23
C HIS A 85 -6.18 -4.99 -1.12
N ASP A 86 -4.98 -5.44 -1.50
CA ASP A 86 -3.86 -5.54 -0.60
C ASP A 86 -2.53 -5.36 -1.35
N LEU A 87 -1.47 -5.22 -0.56
CA LEU A 87 -0.15 -4.95 -1.08
C LEU A 87 0.48 -6.16 -1.78
N ALA A 88 0.17 -7.38 -1.35
CA ALA A 88 0.71 -8.60 -1.95
C ALA A 88 0.13 -8.80 -3.35
N GLU A 89 -1.19 -8.65 -3.50
CA GLU A 89 -1.89 -8.62 -4.78
C GLU A 89 -1.31 -7.54 -5.69
N PHE A 90 -1.22 -6.30 -5.19
CA PHE A 90 -0.65 -5.18 -5.95
C PHE A 90 0.75 -5.50 -6.48
N LEU A 91 1.64 -6.03 -5.63
CA LEU A 91 3.01 -6.34 -6.03
C LEU A 91 3.09 -7.51 -7.00
N GLN A 92 2.25 -8.53 -6.83
CA GLN A 92 2.22 -9.70 -7.71
C GLN A 92 1.72 -9.33 -9.12
N VAL A 93 0.63 -8.55 -9.20
CA VAL A 93 0.09 -8.05 -10.47
C VAL A 93 1.14 -7.20 -11.19
N ARG A 94 1.77 -6.25 -10.49
CA ARG A 94 2.78 -5.39 -11.13
C ARG A 94 4.06 -6.13 -11.50
N ALA A 95 4.52 -7.07 -10.68
CA ALA A 95 5.69 -7.89 -11.00
C ALA A 95 5.49 -8.76 -12.26
N THR A 96 4.25 -9.13 -12.58
CA THR A 96 3.92 -9.96 -13.75
C THR A 96 3.61 -9.16 -15.01
N GLN A 97 3.45 -7.83 -14.94
CA GLN A 97 3.25 -6.97 -16.11
C GLN A 97 4.48 -6.79 -17.01
N VAL A 98 5.59 -7.46 -16.72
CA VAL A 98 6.88 -7.45 -17.48
C VAL A 98 6.72 -7.75 -18.98
N GLY A 99 5.60 -8.33 -19.43
CA GLY A 99 5.36 -8.69 -20.84
C GLY A 99 4.42 -7.80 -21.65
N ARG A 100 3.66 -6.88 -21.05
CA ARG A 100 2.59 -6.15 -21.77
C ARG A 100 3.09 -4.77 -22.22
N LYS A 101 3.86 -4.75 -23.32
CA LYS A 101 4.15 -3.51 -24.05
C LYS A 101 2.81 -2.85 -24.42
N ARG A 102 2.66 -1.56 -24.12
CA ARG A 102 1.69 -0.70 -24.81
C ARG A 102 2.05 -0.62 -26.28
#